data_AF-A0A2V5YYY6-F1
#
_entry.id   AF-A0A2V5YYY6-F1
#
_cell.length_a   1.000
_cell.length_b   1.000
_cell.length_c   1.000
_cell.angle_alpha   90.00
_cell.angle_beta   90.00
_cell.angle_gamma   90.00
#
_symmetry.space_group_name_H-M   'P 1'
#
loop_
_entity.id
_entity.type
_entity.pdbx_description
1 polymer ?
#
loop_
_entity_poly.entity_id
_entity_poly.type
_entity_poly.pdbx_seq_one_letter_code
_entity_poly.pdbx_strand_id
1 'polypeptide(L)'
;TAFTQFGKCRRFFRIWHEPWRQVPAEIQIATDCLIQSTGRWWRSARCIGANYSPGVKVWMGWPHAIGDSRVIPLIGHKSIL
;
A
#
# COMPACT_ATOMS: atom_id res chain seq x y z
N THR A 1 0.80 -4.38 -8.08
CA THR A 1 -0.27 -3.37 -8.31
C THR A 1 -0.50 -2.64 -7.02
N ALA A 2 -0.71 -1.32 -7.05
CA ALA A 2 -1.17 -0.56 -5.89
C ALA A 2 -2.43 0.23 -6.23
N PHE A 3 -3.12 0.63 -5.17
CA PHE A 3 -4.39 1.32 -5.20
C PHE A 3 -4.27 2.62 -4.42
N THR A 4 -4.92 3.67 -4.90
CA THR A 4 -4.96 4.97 -4.21
C THR A 4 -6.34 5.61 -4.37
N GLN A 5 -6.70 6.43 -3.39
CA GLN A 5 -7.96 7.16 -3.38
C GLN A 5 -7.75 8.57 -2.82
N PHE A 6 -8.29 9.56 -3.54
CA PHE A 6 -8.46 10.92 -3.02
C PHE A 6 -9.90 11.37 -3.25
N GLY A 7 -10.63 11.64 -2.16
CA GLY A 7 -12.08 11.85 -2.22
C GLY A 7 -12.79 10.66 -2.87
N LYS A 8 -13.57 10.93 -3.94
CA LYS A 8 -14.28 9.89 -4.72
C LYS A 8 -13.44 9.30 -5.87
N CYS A 9 -12.25 9.83 -6.13
CA CYS A 9 -11.40 9.40 -7.22
C CYS A 9 -10.60 8.15 -6.81
N ARG A 10 -11.03 6.98 -7.29
CA ARG A 10 -10.37 5.69 -7.05
C ARG A 10 -9.48 5.33 -8.24
N ARG A 11 -8.20 5.05 -8.01
CA ARG A 11 -7.22 4.72 -9.04
C ARG A 11 -6.39 3.49 -8.66
N PHE A 12 -5.93 2.74 -9.67
CA PHE A 12 -4.91 1.72 -9.51
C PHE A 12 -3.77 1.94 -10.51
N PHE A 13 -2.56 1.50 -10.18
CA PHE A 13 -1.44 1.48 -11.12
C PHE A 13 -0.67 0.17 -10.99
N ARG A 14 -0.08 -0.25 -12.11
CA ARG A 14 0.83 -1.39 -12.12
C ARG A 14 2.17 -0.95 -11.52
N ILE A 15 2.72 -1.81 -10.67
CA ILE A 15 4.03 -1.61 -10.07
C ILE A 15 4.88 -2.78 -10.51
N TRP A 16 6.08 -2.49 -11.01
CA TRP A 16 7.11 -3.47 -11.30
C TRP A 16 8.27 -3.24 -10.35
N HIS A 17 8.68 -4.30 -9.67
CA HIS A 17 9.78 -4.29 -8.74
C HIS A 17 10.35 -5.70 -8.63
N GLU A 18 11.63 -5.79 -8.29
CA GLU A 18 12.21 -7.06 -7.84
C GLU A 18 11.60 -7.48 -6.50
N PRO A 19 11.61 -8.78 -6.14
CA PRO A 19 11.13 -9.24 -4.85
C PRO A 19 11.71 -8.41 -3.70
N TRP A 20 10.84 -7.94 -2.80
CA TRP A 20 11.30 -7.24 -1.60
C TRP A 20 11.96 -8.22 -0.65
N ARG A 21 13.29 -8.11 -0.57
CA ARG A 21 14.06 -8.83 0.42
C ARG A 21 13.80 -8.21 1.78
N GLN A 22 13.38 -9.03 2.73
CA GLN A 22 13.50 -8.68 4.14
C GLN A 22 14.87 -9.11 4.63
N VAL A 23 15.54 -8.22 5.35
CA VAL A 23 16.82 -8.49 5.99
C VAL A 23 16.73 -8.14 7.48
N PRO A 24 17.46 -8.85 8.35
CA PRO A 24 17.52 -8.50 9.77
C PRO A 24 17.98 -7.06 9.96
N ALA A 25 17.32 -6.34 10.85
CA ALA A 25 17.76 -5.03 11.32
C ALA A 25 18.47 -5.19 12.66
N GLU A 26 19.68 -4.65 12.75
CA GLU A 26 20.29 -4.36 14.04
C GLU A 26 19.65 -3.10 14.60
N ILE A 27 18.97 -3.22 15.75
CA ILE A 27 18.21 -2.12 16.32
C ILE A 27 18.78 -1.67 17.66
N GLN A 28 18.77 -0.37 17.87
CA GLN A 28 18.96 0.26 19.17
C GLN A 28 17.70 1.07 19.48
N ILE A 29 17.04 0.74 20.59
CA ILE A 29 15.84 1.46 21.04
C ILE A 29 16.31 2.73 21.76
N ALA A 30 16.21 3.88 21.09
CA ALA A 30 16.58 5.17 21.67
C ALA A 30 15.51 5.69 22.64
N THR A 31 14.25 5.31 22.47
CA THR A 31 13.12 5.74 23.31
C THR A 31 11.97 4.76 23.16
N ASP A 32 11.30 4.44 24.28
CA ASP A 32 10.16 3.53 24.34
C ASP A 32 8.92 4.15 25.00
N CYS A 33 8.90 5.46 25.25
CA CYS A 33 7.81 6.15 25.96
C CYS A 33 6.43 5.94 25.31
N LEU A 34 6.36 5.91 23.96
CA LEU A 34 5.09 5.71 23.24
C LEU A 34 4.56 4.29 23.45
N ILE A 35 5.40 3.27 23.33
CA ILE A 35 4.95 1.89 23.50
C ILE A 35 4.69 1.55 24.97
N GLN A 36 5.45 2.17 25.90
CA GLN A 36 5.17 2.13 27.33
C GLN A 36 3.77 2.66 27.69
N SER A 37 3.27 3.65 26.93
CA SER A 37 1.92 4.20 27.16
C SER A 37 0.79 3.21 26.89
N THR A 38 1.06 2.12 26.15
CA THR A 38 0.06 1.12 25.76
C THR A 38 -0.27 0.12 26.86
N GLY A 39 0.49 0.09 27.95
CA GLY A 39 0.18 -0.71 29.14
C GLY A 39 1.38 -1.40 29.79
N ARG A 40 1.13 -2.01 30.95
CA ARG A 40 2.18 -2.64 31.77
C ARG A 40 2.85 -3.84 31.12
N TRP A 41 2.24 -4.45 30.10
CA TRP A 41 2.77 -5.60 29.38
C TRP A 41 4.12 -5.33 28.74
N TRP A 42 4.41 -4.07 28.35
CA TRP A 42 5.69 -3.70 27.74
C TRP A 42 6.88 -3.97 28.68
N ARG A 43 6.70 -3.87 29.99
CA ARG A 43 7.78 -4.07 30.98
C ARG A 43 8.40 -5.46 30.94
N SER A 44 7.63 -6.46 30.50
CA SER A 44 8.12 -7.83 30.33
C SER A 44 8.34 -8.20 28.86
N ALA A 45 8.15 -7.26 27.93
CA ALA A 45 8.41 -7.49 26.52
C ALA A 45 9.92 -7.41 26.25
N ARG A 46 10.40 -8.26 25.34
CA ARG A 46 11.77 -8.24 24.84
C ARG A 46 11.74 -8.22 23.32
N CYS A 47 12.60 -7.41 22.70
CA CYS A 47 12.80 -7.49 21.26
C CYS A 47 13.46 -8.84 20.91
N ILE A 48 12.79 -9.65 20.08
CA ILE A 48 13.32 -10.92 19.57
C ILE A 48 14.01 -10.73 18.21
N GLY A 49 13.66 -9.68 17.48
CA GLY A 49 14.28 -9.31 16.22
C GLY A 49 13.50 -8.20 15.52
N ALA A 50 14.11 -7.62 14.50
CA ALA A 50 13.48 -6.67 13.61
C ALA A 50 13.94 -6.98 12.19
N ASN A 51 13.10 -6.63 11.21
CA ASN A 51 13.44 -6.75 9.80
C ASN A 51 13.14 -5.43 9.10
N TYR A 52 13.97 -5.10 8.12
CA TYR A 52 13.68 -4.03 7.19
C TYR A 52 13.82 -4.53 5.75
N SER A 53 13.21 -3.81 4.82
CA SER A 53 13.46 -4.02 3.40
C SER A 53 14.44 -2.94 2.95
N PRO A 54 15.61 -3.28 2.37
CA PRO A 54 16.59 -2.29 1.91
C PRO A 54 16.10 -1.38 0.78
N GLY A 55 14.89 -1.61 0.28
CA GLY A 55 14.38 -1.00 -0.94
C GLY A 55 14.84 -1.75 -2.18
N VAL A 56 14.15 -1.48 -3.28
CA VAL A 56 14.47 -1.98 -4.62
C VAL A 56 14.16 -0.88 -5.61
N LYS A 57 14.65 -1.01 -6.85
CA LYS A 57 14.17 -0.15 -7.94
C LYS A 57 12.72 -0.49 -8.24
N VAL A 58 11.87 0.54 -8.22
CA VAL A 58 10.43 0.41 -8.45
C VAL A 58 10.05 1.27 -9.64
N TRP A 59 9.29 0.68 -10.55
CA TRP A 59 8.63 1.40 -11.64
C TRP A 59 7.14 1.40 -11.41
N MET A 60 6.52 2.55 -11.63
CA MET A 60 5.07 2.73 -11.50
C MET A 60 4.50 3.13 -12.85
N GLY A 61 3.46 2.41 -13.27
CA GLY A 61 2.71 2.73 -14.47
C GLY A 61 1.75 3.91 -14.24
N TRP A 62 1.13 4.37 -15.33
CA TRP A 62 0.12 5.41 -15.25
C TRP A 62 -1.09 4.97 -14.41
N PRO A 63 -1.69 5.86 -13.59
CA PRO A 63 -2.88 5.52 -12.82
C PRO A 63 -4.11 5.36 -13.71
N HIS A 64 -4.74 4.19 -13.62
CA HIS A 64 -5.99 3.83 -14.27
C HIS A 64 -7.17 4.04 -13.32
N ALA A 65 -8.30 4.50 -13.86
CA ALA A 65 -9.55 4.57 -13.10
C ALA A 65 -10.00 3.16 -12.69
N ILE A 66 -10.40 3.01 -11.44
CA ILE A 66 -11.14 1.81 -11.00
C ILE A 66 -12.60 2.13 -11.27
N GLY A 67 -13.19 1.40 -12.22
CA GLY A 67 -14.51 1.69 -12.76
C GLY A 67 -15.55 1.99 -11.68
N ASP A 68 -16.30 3.08 -11.87
CA ASP A 68 -17.65 3.17 -11.36
C ASP A 68 -18.48 2.24 -12.25
N SER A 69 -19.06 1.19 -11.68
CA SER A 69 -19.98 0.29 -12.37
C SER A 69 -21.33 0.98 -12.58
N ARG A 70 -21.33 2.14 -13.23
CA ARG A 70 -22.53 2.76 -13.80
C ARG A 70 -22.52 2.48 -15.28
N VAL A 71 -23.35 1.50 -15.62
CA VAL A 71 -23.93 1.23 -16.94
C VAL A 71 -23.95 2.49 -17.82
N ILE A 72 -23.26 2.47 -18.95
CA ILE A 72 -23.59 3.32 -20.09
C ILE A 72 -24.67 2.55 -20.86
N PRO A 73 -25.96 2.94 -20.86
CA PRO A 73 -26.86 2.43 -21.87
C PRO A 73 -26.37 3.02 -23.19
N LEU A 74 -25.85 2.15 -24.07
CA LEU A 74 -25.63 2.47 -25.47
C LEU A 74 -27.00 2.72 -26.11
N ILE A 75 -27.54 3.93 -25.97
CA ILE A 75 -28.60 4.42 -26.85
C ILE A 75 -27.90 5.08 -28.03
N GLY A 76 -27.86 4.35 -29.12
CA GLY A 76 -27.33 4.79 -30.41
C GLY A 76 -27.84 3.88 -31.52
N HIS A 77 -29.17 3.66 -31.59
CA HIS A 77 -29.80 3.13 -32.78
C HIS A 77 -29.66 4.18 -33.89
N LYS A 78 -28.63 4.05 -34.74
CA LYS A 78 -28.70 4.58 -36.10
C LYS A 78 -29.39 3.52 -36.94
N SER A 79 -30.71 3.66 -37.10
CA SER A 79 -31.41 3.01 -38.19
C SER A 79 -30.91 3.64 -39.49
N ILE A 80 -30.28 2.81 -40.32
CA ILE A 80 -30.13 3.06 -41.74
C ILE A 80 -31.50 2.72 -42.33
N LEU A 81 -32.22 3.75 -42.77
CA LEU A 81 -33.04 3.88 -43.99
C LEU A 81 -33.78 5.22 -43.91
#